data_AF-A0A2W7BBW9-F1
#
_entry.id   AF-A0A2W7BBW9-F1
#
_cell.length_a   1.000
_cell.length_b   1.000
_cell.length_c   1.000
_cell.angle_alpha   90.00
_cell.angle_beta   90.00
_cell.angle_gamma   90.00
#
_symmetry.space_group_name_H-M   'P 1'
#
loop_
_entity.id
_entity.type
_entity.pdbx_description
1 polymer ?
#
loop_
_entity_poly.entity_id
_entity_poly.type
_entity_poly.pdbx_seq_one_letter_code
_entity_poly.pdbx_strand_id
1 'polypeptide(L)'
;MSKLPPPRLVASGFTLIELMVTVAVLGIVSAVVINATGSEWRRERVNGVAIELAAWLEAVRSSSQRLGGNGCTVTFSSGTLAAGAEIARVAPAACAPTSPVSTNDANARAFRLPAVADGPDRYGVALAPANPTTLSFTPRNSVSATVNTDLKVHLAGTTQLRCVRLTPTLGLIQIGSNGAAASSAANCTSYAVF
;
A
#
# COMPACT_ATOMS: atom_id res chain seq x y z
N MET A 1 67.89 37.12 -9.75
CA MET A 1 66.69 36.27 -9.73
C MET A 1 66.34 35.95 -8.28
N SER A 2 65.49 36.77 -7.67
CA SER A 2 65.05 36.63 -6.28
C SER A 2 63.89 35.64 -6.20
N LYS A 3 64.08 34.54 -5.47
CA LYS A 3 63.08 33.49 -5.24
C LYS A 3 62.02 34.02 -4.27
N LEU A 4 60.78 34.16 -4.73
CA LEU A 4 59.64 34.50 -3.88
C LEU A 4 59.34 33.33 -2.92
N PRO A 5 59.07 33.61 -1.63
CA PRO A 5 58.73 32.58 -0.66
C PRO A 5 57.30 32.04 -0.90
N PRO A 6 57.06 30.74 -0.65
CA PRO A 6 55.77 30.10 -0.89
C PRO A 6 54.69 30.58 0.10
N PRO A 7 53.40 30.60 -0.31
CA PRO A 7 52.31 30.98 0.56
C PRO A 7 52.12 29.95 1.68
N ARG A 8 52.01 30.41 2.92
CA ARG A 8 51.68 29.59 4.08
C ARG A 8 50.17 29.34 4.08
N LEU A 9 49.75 28.11 3.84
CA LEU A 9 48.40 27.65 4.12
C LEU A 9 48.20 27.68 5.64
N VAL A 10 47.37 28.59 6.14
CA VAL A 10 46.93 28.59 7.53
C VAL A 10 45.98 27.41 7.70
N ALA A 11 46.47 26.35 8.35
CA ALA A 11 45.64 25.21 8.73
C ALA A 11 44.74 25.64 9.90
N SER A 12 43.55 26.16 9.59
CA SER A 12 42.47 26.31 10.59
C SER A 12 41.90 24.93 10.89
N GLY A 13 42.48 24.26 11.88
CA GLY A 13 41.96 23.01 12.42
C GLY A 13 40.81 23.26 13.40
N PHE A 14 39.85 22.35 13.42
CA PHE A 14 38.78 22.32 14.43
C PHE A 14 39.38 22.09 15.82
N THR A 15 38.92 22.82 16.82
CA THR A 15 39.33 22.55 18.19
C THR A 15 38.62 21.29 18.70
N LEU A 16 39.25 20.55 19.64
CA LEU A 16 38.68 19.31 20.18
C LEU A 16 37.30 19.54 20.83
N ILE A 17 37.11 20.69 21.47
CA ILE A 17 35.83 21.08 22.06
C ILE A 17 34.75 21.35 21.00
N GLU A 18 35.12 21.97 19.89
CA GLU A 18 34.21 22.27 18.78
C GLU A 18 33.79 20.97 18.06
N LEU A 19 34.68 19.98 17.99
CA LEU A 19 34.34 18.64 17.50
C LEU A 19 33.37 17.92 18.46
N MET A 20 33.59 18.00 19.77
CA MET A 20 32.66 17.43 20.76
C MET A 20 31.26 18.06 20.69
N VAL A 21 31.19 19.39 20.55
CA VAL A 21 29.90 20.11 20.45
C VAL A 21 29.17 19.76 19.16
N THR A 22 29.87 19.70 18.02
CA THR A 22 29.24 19.33 16.73
C THR A 22 28.69 17.91 16.75
N VAL A 23 29.42 16.94 17.30
CA VAL A 23 28.92 15.54 17.44
C VAL A 23 27.70 15.48 18.36
N ALA A 24 27.70 16.23 19.47
CA ALA A 24 26.55 16.29 20.38
C ALA A 24 25.30 16.87 19.70
N VAL A 25 25.45 17.98 18.94
CA VAL A 25 24.34 18.59 18.19
C VAL A 25 23.82 17.63 17.11
N LEU A 26 24.71 16.96 16.37
CA LEU A 26 24.32 15.96 15.37
C LEU A 26 23.60 14.76 16.01
N GLY A 27 24.00 14.34 17.21
CA GLY A 27 23.30 13.30 17.98
C GLY A 27 21.87 13.69 18.33
N ILE A 28 21.64 14.93 18.77
CA ILE A 28 20.29 15.42 19.10
C ILE A 28 19.44 15.55 17.83
N VAL A 29 20.00 16.11 16.76
CA VAL A 29 19.28 16.31 15.48
C VAL A 29 18.91 14.97 14.85
N SER A 30 19.81 13.99 14.85
CA SER A 30 19.54 12.66 14.29
C SER A 30 18.42 11.91 15.02
N ALA A 31 18.34 12.03 16.36
CA ALA A 31 17.27 11.42 17.15
C ALA A 31 15.87 11.93 16.78
N VAL A 32 15.73 13.22 16.42
CA VAL A 32 14.44 13.81 16.00
C VAL A 32 14.03 13.31 14.61
N VAL A 33 14.97 13.24 13.67
CA VAL A 33 14.70 12.84 12.28
C VAL A 33 14.20 11.38 12.19
N ILE A 34 14.73 10.48 13.02
CA ILE A 34 14.35 9.05 13.01
C ILE A 34 12.86 8.87 13.35
N ASN A 35 12.35 9.60 14.34
CA ASN A 35 10.96 9.46 14.78
C ASN A 35 9.95 9.97 13.75
N ALA A 36 10.26 11.05 13.03
CA ALA A 36 9.38 11.62 12.01
C ALA A 36 9.27 10.73 10.75
N THR A 37 10.31 9.97 10.43
CA THR A 37 10.32 9.16 9.21
C THR A 37 9.37 7.95 9.32
N GLY A 38 9.18 7.40 10.52
CA GLY A 38 8.40 6.17 10.73
C GLY A 38 6.91 6.29 10.38
N SER A 39 6.28 7.44 10.62
CA SER A 39 4.86 7.66 10.29
C SER A 39 4.64 7.76 8.79
N GLU A 40 5.54 8.44 8.07
CA GLU A 40 5.45 8.58 6.61
C GLU A 40 5.69 7.24 5.90
N TRP A 41 6.64 6.43 6.38
CA TRP A 41 6.83 5.06 5.87
C TRP A 41 5.58 4.21 6.01
N ARG A 42 4.91 4.26 7.17
CA ARG A 42 3.67 3.52 7.40
C ARG A 42 2.52 4.01 6.50
N ARG A 43 2.45 5.32 6.26
CA ARG A 43 1.47 5.92 5.37
C ARG A 43 1.66 5.47 3.92
N GLU A 44 2.91 5.43 3.46
CA GLU A 44 3.24 4.97 2.11
C GLU A 44 2.97 3.47 1.95
N ARG A 45 3.19 2.66 2.99
CA ARG A 45 2.82 1.23 2.95
C ARG A 45 1.33 1.01 2.68
N VAL A 46 0.46 1.69 3.41
CA VAL A 46 -1.01 1.54 3.20
C VAL A 46 -1.40 2.04 1.81
N ASN A 47 -0.74 3.10 1.32
CA ASN A 47 -0.92 3.59 -0.03
C ASN A 47 -0.53 2.54 -1.09
N GLY A 48 0.66 1.95 -0.94
CA GLY A 48 1.15 0.87 -1.81
C GLY A 48 0.19 -0.32 -1.84
N VAL A 49 -0.31 -0.76 -0.69
CA VAL A 49 -1.32 -1.84 -0.62
C VAL A 49 -2.56 -1.51 -1.44
N ALA A 50 -3.08 -0.29 -1.34
CA ALA A 50 -4.27 0.11 -2.09
C ALA A 50 -4.03 0.16 -3.60
N ILE A 51 -2.86 0.63 -4.03
CA ILE A 51 -2.45 0.69 -5.44
C ILE A 51 -2.28 -0.73 -6.01
N GLU A 52 -1.53 -1.59 -5.31
CA GLU A 52 -1.30 -2.98 -5.74
C GLU A 52 -2.61 -3.78 -5.78
N LEU A 53 -3.47 -3.58 -4.79
CA LEU A 53 -4.80 -4.20 -4.75
C LEU A 53 -5.68 -3.74 -5.92
N ALA A 54 -5.70 -2.44 -6.22
CA ALA A 54 -6.45 -1.91 -7.36
C ALA A 54 -5.92 -2.46 -8.69
N ALA A 55 -4.59 -2.52 -8.85
CA ALA A 55 -3.95 -3.12 -10.03
C ALA A 55 -4.25 -4.62 -10.15
N TRP A 56 -4.23 -5.35 -9.03
CA TRP A 56 -4.59 -6.77 -9.00
C TRP A 56 -6.06 -6.99 -9.39
N LEU A 57 -6.99 -6.17 -8.89
CA LEU A 57 -8.40 -6.24 -9.26
C LEU A 57 -8.64 -5.89 -10.73
N GLU A 58 -7.95 -4.88 -11.28
CA GLU A 58 -8.05 -4.54 -12.70
C GLU A 58 -7.52 -5.66 -13.58
N ALA A 59 -6.44 -6.33 -13.16
CA ALA A 59 -5.93 -7.49 -13.86
C ALA A 59 -6.93 -8.67 -13.82
N VAL A 60 -7.55 -8.96 -12.67
CA VAL A 60 -8.64 -9.96 -12.56
C VAL A 60 -9.81 -9.62 -13.48
N ARG A 61 -10.22 -8.36 -13.52
CA ARG A 61 -11.28 -7.86 -14.40
C ARG A 61 -10.91 -8.01 -15.88
N SER A 62 -9.67 -7.72 -16.26
CA SER A 62 -9.20 -7.92 -17.63
C SER A 62 -9.22 -9.41 -18.02
N SER A 63 -8.90 -10.31 -17.09
CA SER A 63 -8.98 -11.76 -17.30
C SER A 63 -10.43 -12.23 -17.46
N SER A 64 -11.39 -11.63 -16.74
CA SER A 64 -12.81 -11.99 -16.85
C SER A 64 -13.38 -11.72 -18.25
N GLN A 65 -12.89 -10.66 -18.91
CA GLN A 65 -13.26 -10.34 -20.28
C GLN A 65 -12.71 -11.36 -21.28
N ARG A 66 -11.46 -11.81 -21.09
CA ARG A 66 -10.78 -12.76 -22.00
C ARG A 66 -11.40 -14.14 -21.99
N LEU A 67 -11.92 -14.58 -20.84
CA LEU A 67 -12.42 -15.94 -20.65
C LEU A 67 -13.80 -16.18 -21.25
N GLY A 68 -14.55 -15.13 -21.63
CA GLY A 68 -15.78 -15.19 -22.44
C GLY A 68 -16.96 -15.98 -21.84
N GLY A 69 -16.79 -16.65 -20.71
CA GLY A 69 -17.76 -17.56 -20.08
C GLY A 69 -18.17 -17.11 -18.67
N ASN A 70 -17.87 -17.93 -17.66
CA ASN A 70 -18.16 -17.61 -16.26
C ASN A 70 -17.25 -16.46 -15.78
N GLY A 71 -17.86 -15.47 -15.13
CA GLY A 71 -17.15 -14.33 -14.55
C GLY A 71 -16.10 -14.72 -13.51
N CYS A 72 -15.22 -13.79 -13.17
CA CYS A 72 -14.19 -13.97 -12.16
C CYS A 72 -14.72 -13.53 -10.80
N THR A 73 -14.86 -14.48 -9.87
CA THR A 73 -15.30 -14.23 -8.50
C THR A 73 -14.10 -13.98 -7.59
N VAL A 74 -14.08 -12.83 -6.95
CA VAL A 74 -13.14 -12.45 -5.90
C VAL A 74 -13.82 -12.64 -4.55
N THR A 75 -13.15 -13.34 -3.64
CA THR A 75 -13.55 -13.49 -2.23
C THR A 75 -12.59 -12.68 -1.38
N PHE A 76 -13.12 -11.88 -0.47
CA PHE A 76 -12.35 -11.00 0.40
C PHE A 76 -12.33 -11.49 1.84
N SER A 77 -11.20 -11.28 2.51
CA SER A 77 -11.03 -11.45 3.95
C SER A 77 -11.09 -10.09 4.64
N SER A 78 -11.75 -10.03 5.79
CA SER A 78 -11.85 -8.82 6.62
C SER A 78 -11.46 -9.11 8.07
N GLY A 79 -11.16 -8.05 8.82
CA GLY A 79 -10.75 -8.11 10.22
C GLY A 79 -9.34 -7.56 10.42
N THR A 80 -8.74 -7.90 11.56
CA THR A 80 -7.34 -7.57 11.85
C THR A 80 -6.45 -8.68 11.33
N LEU A 81 -5.68 -8.38 10.30
CA LEU A 81 -4.86 -9.32 9.55
C LEU A 81 -3.38 -9.02 9.76
N ALA A 82 -2.57 -10.05 9.90
CA ALA A 82 -1.12 -9.92 9.98
C ALA A 82 -0.52 -9.60 8.60
N ALA A 83 0.69 -9.06 8.59
CA ALA A 83 1.48 -8.96 7.37
C ALA A 83 1.63 -10.36 6.70
N GLY A 84 1.56 -10.44 5.36
CA GLY A 84 1.56 -11.70 4.61
C GLY A 84 0.21 -12.44 4.55
N ALA A 85 -0.79 -12.00 5.32
CA ALA A 85 -2.13 -12.57 5.26
C ALA A 85 -2.83 -12.26 3.93
N GLU A 86 -3.68 -13.19 3.49
CA GLU A 86 -4.47 -13.06 2.28
C GLU A 86 -5.72 -12.21 2.52
N ILE A 87 -5.90 -11.18 1.69
CA ILE A 87 -7.06 -10.29 1.78
C ILE A 87 -8.07 -10.49 0.65
N ALA A 88 -7.62 -11.03 -0.47
CA ALA A 88 -8.49 -11.31 -1.62
C ALA A 88 -8.01 -12.55 -2.35
N ARG A 89 -8.96 -13.34 -2.86
CA ARG A 89 -8.69 -14.52 -3.69
C ARG A 89 -9.63 -14.57 -4.87
N VAL A 90 -9.11 -14.89 -6.04
CA VAL A 90 -9.90 -15.06 -7.26
C VAL A 90 -10.15 -16.53 -7.60
N ALA A 91 -11.35 -16.79 -8.10
CA ALA A 91 -11.76 -18.05 -8.73
C ALA A 91 -12.58 -17.74 -10.01
N PRO A 92 -12.53 -18.58 -11.05
CA PRO A 92 -11.67 -19.74 -11.21
C PRO A 92 -10.19 -19.39 -11.39
N ALA A 93 -9.32 -20.39 -11.34
CA ALA A 93 -7.86 -20.26 -11.50
C ALA A 93 -7.43 -19.43 -12.72
N ALA A 94 -8.16 -19.54 -13.82
CA ALA A 94 -7.86 -18.86 -15.07
C ALA A 94 -8.00 -17.33 -14.97
N CYS A 95 -8.70 -16.84 -13.94
CA CYS A 95 -8.84 -15.42 -13.63
C CYS A 95 -7.67 -14.85 -12.84
N ALA A 96 -6.74 -15.69 -12.38
CA ALA A 96 -5.55 -15.23 -11.69
C ALA A 96 -4.75 -14.30 -12.62
N PRO A 97 -4.35 -13.11 -12.16
CA PRO A 97 -3.47 -12.27 -12.94
C PRO A 97 -2.17 -13.01 -13.21
N THR A 98 -1.78 -13.08 -14.49
CA THR A 98 -0.49 -13.64 -14.88
C THR A 98 0.59 -12.69 -14.42
N SER A 99 1.19 -12.97 -13.26
CA SER A 99 2.47 -12.37 -12.93
C SER A 99 3.50 -12.89 -13.92
N PRO A 100 4.39 -12.05 -14.48
CA PRO A 100 5.50 -12.51 -15.31
C PRO A 100 6.43 -13.50 -14.59
N VAL A 101 6.23 -13.74 -13.28
CA VAL A 101 7.06 -14.59 -12.42
C VAL A 101 6.44 -15.97 -12.11
N SER A 102 5.15 -16.22 -12.35
CA SER A 102 4.62 -17.61 -12.23
C SER A 102 3.27 -17.80 -12.92
N THR A 103 3.21 -18.78 -13.81
CA THR A 103 2.01 -19.16 -14.57
C THR A 103 1.13 -20.19 -13.86
N ASN A 104 1.48 -20.66 -12.65
CA ASN A 104 0.70 -21.66 -11.91
C ASN A 104 0.70 -21.49 -10.38
N ASP A 105 1.17 -20.37 -9.85
CA ASP A 105 1.24 -20.20 -8.40
C ASP A 105 -0.16 -20.03 -7.78
N ALA A 106 -0.43 -20.83 -6.75
CA ALA A 106 -1.52 -20.56 -5.80
C ALA A 106 -1.42 -19.13 -5.21
N ASN A 107 -0.25 -18.51 -5.26
CA ASN A 107 0.02 -17.13 -4.87
C ASN A 107 -0.50 -16.11 -5.89
N ALA A 108 -0.54 -16.40 -7.20
CA ALA A 108 -1.09 -15.47 -8.19
C ALA A 108 -2.61 -15.28 -8.03
N ARG A 109 -3.28 -16.29 -7.46
CA ARG A 109 -4.73 -16.27 -7.18
C ARG A 109 -5.09 -15.40 -5.97
N ALA A 110 -4.13 -15.08 -5.12
CA ALA A 110 -4.37 -14.47 -3.83
C ALA A 110 -3.59 -13.16 -3.71
N PHE A 111 -4.27 -12.06 -3.42
CA PHE A 111 -3.60 -10.84 -3.02
C PHE A 111 -3.33 -10.89 -1.51
N ARG A 112 -2.05 -10.77 -1.15
CA ARG A 112 -1.56 -10.83 0.23
C ARG A 112 -1.01 -9.47 0.64
N LEU A 113 -1.18 -9.15 1.92
CA LEU A 113 -0.58 -7.95 2.48
C LEU A 113 0.96 -8.07 2.44
N PRO A 114 1.68 -6.99 2.11
CA PRO A 114 3.14 -6.97 2.13
C PRO A 114 3.66 -7.45 3.48
N ALA A 115 4.51 -8.48 3.45
CA ALA A 115 5.24 -8.95 4.62
C ALA A 115 6.51 -8.11 4.78
N VAL A 116 6.76 -7.62 5.98
CA VAL A 116 8.07 -7.09 6.37
C VAL A 116 8.70 -8.11 7.29
N ALA A 117 9.98 -8.41 7.06
CA ALA A 117 10.67 -9.55 7.64
C ALA A 117 10.56 -9.66 9.18
N ASP A 118 10.35 -8.58 9.93
CA ASP A 118 10.45 -8.58 11.40
C ASP A 118 9.45 -7.66 12.16
N GLY A 119 8.29 -7.31 11.58
CA GLY A 119 7.35 -6.35 12.19
C GLY A 119 6.05 -6.97 12.74
N PRO A 120 5.54 -6.54 13.93
CA PRO A 120 4.21 -6.93 14.43
C PRO A 120 3.06 -6.18 13.71
N ASP A 121 3.29 -5.71 12.49
CA ASP A 121 2.37 -4.86 11.74
C ASP A 121 1.03 -5.59 11.52
N ARG A 122 -0.05 -4.97 11.99
CA ARG A 122 -1.42 -5.46 11.84
C ARG A 122 -2.21 -4.50 10.97
N TYR A 123 -2.76 -5.03 9.89
CA TYR A 123 -3.66 -4.29 9.01
C TYR A 123 -5.08 -4.53 9.44
N GLY A 124 -5.90 -3.49 9.53
CA GLY A 124 -7.34 -3.67 9.64
C GLY A 124 -7.99 -3.50 8.28
N VAL A 125 -8.68 -4.55 7.86
CA VAL A 125 -9.36 -4.64 6.57
C VAL A 125 -10.86 -4.73 6.81
N ALA A 126 -11.65 -3.97 6.08
CA ALA A 126 -13.12 -4.09 6.11
C ALA A 126 -13.71 -3.85 4.74
N LEU A 127 -14.92 -4.37 4.53
CA LEU A 127 -15.73 -4.05 3.36
C LEU A 127 -16.89 -3.16 3.78
N ALA A 128 -17.25 -2.21 2.93
CA ALA A 128 -18.47 -1.41 3.08
C ALA A 128 -19.25 -1.40 1.76
N PRO A 129 -20.53 -1.82 1.75
CA PRO A 129 -21.26 -2.42 2.88
C PRO A 129 -20.64 -3.75 3.35
N ALA A 130 -20.89 -4.14 4.60
CA ALA A 130 -20.28 -5.32 5.23
C ALA A 130 -20.58 -6.66 4.51
N ASN A 131 -21.57 -6.66 3.62
CA ASN A 131 -21.88 -7.72 2.67
C ASN A 131 -21.93 -7.12 1.27
N PRO A 132 -21.20 -7.66 0.26
CA PRO A 132 -20.78 -9.05 0.18
C PRO A 132 -19.26 -9.28 0.37
N THR A 133 -18.91 -10.43 0.98
CA THR A 133 -17.53 -10.96 1.01
C THR A 133 -17.07 -11.50 -0.33
N THR A 134 -17.98 -11.64 -1.30
CA THR A 134 -17.71 -12.15 -2.64
C THR A 134 -18.22 -11.20 -3.71
N LEU A 135 -17.43 -10.99 -4.75
CA LEU A 135 -17.72 -10.07 -5.84
C LEU A 135 -17.33 -10.71 -7.17
N SER A 136 -18.23 -10.75 -8.14
CA SER A 136 -17.94 -11.33 -9.45
C SER A 136 -17.82 -10.25 -10.53
N PHE A 137 -16.69 -10.23 -11.23
CA PHE A 137 -16.53 -9.50 -12.48
C PHE A 137 -17.16 -10.29 -13.62
N THR A 138 -18.07 -9.67 -14.37
CA THR A 138 -18.69 -10.29 -15.54
C THR A 138 -17.81 -10.13 -16.78
N PRO A 139 -17.98 -10.96 -17.81
CA PRO A 139 -17.31 -10.73 -19.11
C PRO A 139 -17.69 -9.40 -19.77
N ARG A 140 -18.82 -8.79 -19.36
CA ARG A 140 -19.31 -7.50 -19.87
C ARG A 140 -18.78 -6.31 -19.08
N ASN A 141 -17.69 -6.49 -18.36
CA ASN A 141 -17.01 -5.42 -17.63
C ASN A 141 -17.81 -4.81 -16.46
N SER A 142 -18.86 -5.50 -16.00
CA SER A 142 -19.65 -5.11 -14.83
C SER A 142 -19.27 -5.94 -13.61
N VAL A 143 -19.75 -5.53 -12.45
CA VAL A 143 -19.52 -6.19 -11.17
C VAL A 143 -20.85 -6.67 -10.61
N SER A 144 -20.89 -7.86 -10.00
CA SER A 144 -22.12 -8.45 -9.46
C SER A 144 -22.70 -7.76 -8.23
N ALA A 145 -22.07 -6.67 -7.77
CA ALA A 145 -22.57 -5.84 -6.69
C ALA A 145 -23.76 -5.00 -7.19
N THR A 146 -24.66 -4.62 -6.29
CA THR A 146 -25.76 -3.68 -6.58
C THR A 146 -25.47 -2.27 -6.11
N VAL A 147 -24.45 -2.11 -5.27
CA VAL A 147 -24.01 -0.84 -4.69
C VAL A 147 -22.49 -0.74 -4.74
N ASN A 148 -21.97 0.47 -4.58
CA ASN A 148 -20.53 0.70 -4.46
C ASN A 148 -19.99 -0.12 -3.28
N THR A 149 -18.95 -0.91 -3.56
CA THR A 149 -18.29 -1.73 -2.55
C THR A 149 -16.90 -1.16 -2.31
N ASP A 150 -16.63 -0.72 -1.10
CA ASP A 150 -15.36 -0.15 -0.67
C ASP A 150 -14.59 -1.18 0.16
N LEU A 151 -13.45 -1.61 -0.35
CA LEU A 151 -12.46 -2.37 0.41
C LEU A 151 -11.53 -1.40 1.12
N LYS A 152 -11.62 -1.37 2.45
CA LYS A 152 -10.94 -0.43 3.33
C LYS A 152 -9.73 -1.10 3.96
N VAL A 153 -8.59 -0.42 3.94
CA VAL A 153 -7.33 -0.89 4.54
C VAL A 153 -6.72 0.23 5.36
N HIS A 154 -6.36 -0.09 6.61
CA HIS A 154 -5.55 0.77 7.47
C HIS A 154 -4.47 -0.05 8.15
N LEU A 155 -3.41 0.62 8.61
CA LEU A 155 -2.37 0.01 9.42
C LEU A 155 -2.51 0.45 10.87
N ALA A 156 -2.40 -0.47 11.81
CA ALA A 156 -2.49 -0.18 13.24
C ALA A 156 -1.45 0.88 13.66
N GLY A 157 -1.88 1.85 14.47
CA GLY A 157 -1.04 2.97 14.90
C GLY A 157 -0.81 4.04 13.83
N THR A 158 -1.64 4.09 12.78
CA THR A 158 -1.66 5.17 11.79
C THR A 158 -3.04 5.83 11.71
N THR A 159 -3.10 7.09 11.33
CA THR A 159 -4.36 7.83 11.08
C THR A 159 -4.83 7.77 9.64
N GLN A 160 -4.13 7.00 8.79
CA GLN A 160 -4.36 6.94 7.37
C GLN A 160 -5.21 5.72 7.02
N LEU A 161 -6.37 5.98 6.42
CA LEU A 161 -7.21 4.97 5.78
C LEU A 161 -7.08 5.10 4.26
N ARG A 162 -6.95 3.96 3.58
CA ARG A 162 -7.10 3.87 2.12
C ARG A 162 -8.28 2.98 1.79
N CYS A 163 -8.96 3.28 0.70
CA CYS A 163 -10.07 2.49 0.21
C CYS A 163 -9.86 2.15 -1.27
N VAL A 164 -10.34 1.00 -1.70
CA VAL A 164 -10.51 0.66 -3.11
C VAL A 164 -12.00 0.47 -3.35
N ARG A 165 -12.59 1.36 -4.15
CA ARG A 165 -14.01 1.36 -4.47
C ARG A 165 -14.26 0.64 -5.79
N LEU A 166 -15.25 -0.23 -5.78
CA LEU A 166 -15.78 -0.96 -6.93
C LEU A 166 -17.19 -0.45 -7.25
N THR A 167 -17.40 0.08 -8.45
CA THR A 167 -18.69 0.61 -8.90
C THR A 167 -19.47 -0.44 -9.72
N PRO A 168 -20.73 -0.77 -9.35
CA PRO A 168 -21.43 -1.98 -9.80
C PRO A 168 -21.82 -2.07 -11.29
N THR A 169 -21.88 -0.98 -12.05
CA THR A 169 -22.36 -1.00 -13.45
C THR A 169 -21.24 -0.95 -14.48
N LEU A 170 -20.24 -0.12 -14.19
CA LEU A 170 -19.10 0.11 -15.08
C LEU A 170 -17.89 -0.73 -14.68
N GLY A 171 -17.95 -1.45 -13.55
CA GLY A 171 -16.81 -2.18 -12.98
C GLY A 171 -15.63 -1.28 -12.61
N LEU A 172 -15.86 0.03 -12.50
CA LEU A 172 -14.82 1.02 -12.28
C LEU A 172 -14.17 0.81 -10.91
N ILE A 173 -12.84 0.83 -10.90
CA ILE A 173 -12.00 0.72 -9.72
C ILE A 173 -11.44 2.11 -9.40
N GLN A 174 -11.64 2.58 -8.17
CA GLN A 174 -11.16 3.89 -7.73
C GLN A 174 -10.40 3.75 -6.43
N ILE A 175 -9.37 4.56 -6.23
CA ILE A 175 -8.61 4.58 -4.98
C ILE A 175 -9.06 5.79 -4.16
N GLY A 176 -9.50 5.53 -2.94
CA GLY A 176 -9.92 6.53 -1.98
C GLY A 176 -8.95 6.69 -0.82
N SER A 177 -9.10 7.81 -0.11
CA SER A 177 -8.34 8.07 1.11
C SER A 177 -9.15 8.79 2.17
N ASN A 178 -8.74 8.62 3.41
CA ASN A 178 -9.13 9.46 4.53
C ASN A 178 -7.92 9.62 5.46
N GLY A 179 -7.38 10.83 5.53
CA GLY A 179 -6.21 11.15 6.37
C GLY A 179 -6.56 11.47 7.83
N ALA A 180 -7.85 11.51 8.18
CA ALA A 180 -8.35 11.87 9.50
C ALA A 180 -8.89 10.67 10.30
N ALA A 181 -8.88 9.46 9.74
CA ALA A 181 -9.47 8.28 10.37
C ALA A 181 -8.51 7.08 10.40
N ALA A 182 -8.25 6.58 11.61
CA ALA A 182 -7.37 5.44 11.91
C ALA A 182 -8.09 4.09 11.90
N SER A 183 -9.26 3.98 11.27
CA SER A 183 -10.19 2.86 11.49
C SER A 183 -10.86 2.40 10.22
N SER A 184 -10.96 1.07 10.06
CA SER A 184 -11.71 0.42 8.98
C SER A 184 -13.23 0.60 9.11
N ALA A 185 -13.73 1.13 10.24
CA ALA A 185 -15.13 1.54 10.39
C ALA A 185 -15.43 2.90 9.71
N ALA A 186 -14.42 3.76 9.52
CA ALA A 186 -14.59 5.04 8.85
C ALA A 186 -14.71 4.87 7.33
N ASN A 187 -15.18 5.92 6.64
CA ASN A 187 -15.32 5.95 5.18
C ASN A 187 -14.21 6.81 4.55
N CYS A 188 -13.84 6.50 3.31
CA CYS A 188 -12.99 7.40 2.54
C CYS A 188 -13.78 8.65 2.11
N THR A 189 -13.12 9.80 2.14
CA THR A 189 -13.74 11.11 1.87
C THR A 189 -13.32 11.68 0.52
N SER A 190 -12.20 11.22 -0.04
CA SER A 190 -11.74 11.57 -1.38
C SER A 190 -11.50 10.31 -2.21
N TYR A 191 -11.75 10.38 -3.52
CA TYR A 191 -11.51 9.30 -4.48
C TYR A 191 -10.82 9.87 -5.72
N ALA A 192 -9.83 9.14 -6.22
CA ALA A 192 -9.17 9.40 -7.49
C ALA A 192 -9.43 8.22 -8.45
N VAL A 193 -9.56 8.54 -9.73
CA VAL A 193 -9.70 7.57 -10.82
C VAL A 193 -8.32 7.33 -11.42
N PHE A 194 -7.99 6.06 -11.66
CA PHE A 194 -6.84 5.66 -12.48
C PHE A 194 -7.30 5.30 -13.88
#